data_AF-A0A292SSW9-F1
#
_entry.id   AF-A0A292SSW9-F1
#
_cell.length_a   1.000
_cell.length_b   1.000
_cell.length_c   1.000
_cell.angle_alpha   90.00
_cell.angle_beta   90.00
_cell.angle_gamma   90.00
#
_symmetry.space_group_name_H-M   'P 1'
#
loop_
_entity.id
_entity.type
_entity.pdbx_description
1 polymer ?
#
loop_
_entity_poly.entity_id
_entity_poly.type
_entity_poly.pdbx_seq_one_letter_code
_entity_poly.pdbx_strand_id
1 'polypeptide(L)'
;MDFTTLTIKVLKMLSVAGSYGIGIILLTIIVRALMWPLGLSQQRSMRTMQLLQPKMKAIQERYKSNPQMMQQKMMEFYKEHKFNPMAGCFPLLIQMPIFILLYSTLMSPQFIQMAGDSQFLFIKRLDATLKTSAGVSHDGTLGVSKYDTFMTGKTAKVYLTGEEQPLLNVKIVKPNKAVEVQGELTPGQPVDFKISLDNLNLKFSQLDQIEKAEIDVTDIQTKETEKMTFVRKDGILISTIPTKEVKTAFHYDVLFLILLFAVTMVFSQRAMMAMNKNTPQDPAQQQMQKSMNTFMPIMLTFTFVIIPIPAGVLLYLISSNVFQVVQTVIINKQLEAEDAKKEAKVDDVDLANAKKIDAKD
;
A
#
# COMPACT_ATOMS: atom_id res chain seq x y z
N MET A 1 3.48 -0.83 -20.95
CA MET A 1 2.39 -1.06 -19.99
C MET A 1 2.84 -0.39 -18.69
N ASP A 2 2.09 0.58 -18.19
CA ASP A 2 2.39 1.29 -16.93
C ASP A 2 2.28 0.34 -15.73
N PHE A 3 3.07 0.59 -14.67
CA PHE A 3 3.10 -0.25 -13.46
C PHE A 3 1.72 -0.38 -12.79
N THR A 4 0.90 0.66 -12.90
CA THR A 4 -0.48 0.67 -12.41
C THR A 4 -1.34 -0.36 -13.15
N THR A 5 -1.33 -0.36 -14.48
CA THR A 5 -2.05 -1.36 -15.29
C THR A 5 -1.55 -2.78 -15.03
N LEU A 6 -0.23 -2.96 -14.85
CA LEU A 6 0.33 -4.27 -14.51
C LEU A 6 -0.20 -4.76 -13.16
N THR A 7 -0.19 -3.91 -12.14
CA THR A 7 -0.72 -4.23 -10.81
C THR A 7 -2.20 -4.59 -10.86
N ILE A 8 -3.02 -3.84 -11.61
CA ILE A 8 -4.45 -4.16 -11.81
C ILE A 8 -4.63 -5.54 -12.44
N LYS A 9 -3.84 -5.87 -13.48
CA LYS A 9 -3.90 -7.19 -14.12
C LYS A 9 -3.54 -8.31 -13.16
N VAL A 10 -2.50 -8.13 -12.35
CA VAL A 10 -2.10 -9.10 -11.32
C VAL A 10 -3.22 -9.25 -10.28
N LEU A 11 -3.78 -8.16 -9.78
CA LEU A 11 -4.90 -8.20 -8.83
C LEU A 11 -6.13 -8.90 -9.42
N LYS A 12 -6.44 -8.68 -10.69
CA LYS A 12 -7.52 -9.36 -11.40
C LYS A 12 -7.26 -10.86 -11.59
N MET A 13 -5.99 -11.26 -11.76
CA MET A 13 -5.61 -12.67 -11.85
C MET A 13 -5.70 -13.38 -10.50
N LEU A 14 -5.40 -12.66 -9.42
CA LEU A 14 -5.45 -13.18 -8.05
C LEU A 14 -6.83 -13.06 -7.40
N SER A 15 -7.77 -12.32 -7.98
CA SER A 15 -9.12 -12.22 -7.43
C SER A 15 -9.84 -13.55 -7.62
N VAL A 16 -10.42 -14.06 -6.53
CA VAL A 16 -11.19 -15.30 -6.51
C VAL A 16 -12.66 -14.93 -6.37
N ALA A 17 -13.52 -15.51 -7.20
CA ALA A 17 -14.96 -15.24 -7.23
C ALA A 17 -15.32 -13.74 -7.38
N GLY A 18 -14.49 -12.96 -8.08
CA GLY A 18 -14.68 -11.52 -8.26
C GLY A 18 -14.29 -10.67 -7.05
N SER A 19 -13.80 -11.27 -5.95
CA SER A 19 -13.39 -10.54 -4.77
C SER A 19 -11.96 -10.00 -4.89
N TYR A 20 -11.85 -8.69 -5.10
CA TYR A 20 -10.55 -8.02 -5.14
C TYR A 20 -9.87 -7.95 -3.77
N GLY A 21 -10.62 -8.04 -2.67
CA GLY A 21 -10.07 -8.13 -1.32
C GLY A 21 -9.21 -9.38 -1.12
N ILE A 22 -9.67 -10.54 -1.61
CA ILE A 22 -8.89 -11.78 -1.62
C ILE A 22 -7.62 -11.61 -2.48
N GLY A 23 -7.76 -10.97 -3.64
CA GLY A 23 -6.62 -10.70 -4.53
C GLY A 23 -5.52 -9.88 -3.84
N ILE A 24 -5.90 -8.88 -3.04
CA ILE A 24 -4.95 -8.09 -2.25
C ILE A 24 -4.26 -8.95 -1.17
N ILE A 25 -5.02 -9.80 -0.47
CA ILE A 25 -4.45 -10.70 0.57
C ILE A 25 -3.46 -11.68 -0.06
N LEU A 26 -3.84 -12.32 -1.18
CA LEU A 26 -2.97 -13.26 -1.89
C LEU A 26 -1.72 -12.57 -2.44
N LEU A 27 -1.86 -11.38 -3.02
CA LEU A 27 -0.70 -10.58 -3.45
C LEU A 27 0.24 -10.32 -2.27
N THR A 28 -0.32 -9.99 -1.10
CA THR A 28 0.47 -9.76 0.12
C THR A 28 1.26 -11.00 0.51
N ILE A 29 0.61 -12.17 0.53
CA ILE A 29 1.24 -13.45 0.89
C ILE A 29 2.36 -13.78 -0.10
N ILE A 30 2.13 -13.62 -1.40
CA ILE A 30 3.12 -13.90 -2.45
C ILE A 30 4.34 -12.98 -2.29
N VAL A 31 4.12 -11.67 -2.19
CA VAL A 31 5.21 -10.70 -2.03
C VAL A 31 6.00 -11.00 -0.75
N ARG A 32 5.31 -11.27 0.36
CA ARG A 32 5.96 -11.58 1.64
C ARG A 32 6.70 -12.92 1.63
N ALA A 33 6.18 -13.94 0.94
CA ALA A 33 6.85 -15.22 0.76
C ALA A 33 8.13 -15.06 -0.08
N LEU A 34 8.08 -14.29 -1.17
CA LEU A 34 9.27 -13.95 -1.97
C LEU A 34 10.31 -13.17 -1.16
N MET A 35 9.86 -12.32 -0.25
CA MET A 35 10.73 -11.56 0.66
C MET A 35 11.16 -12.35 1.91
N TRP A 36 10.74 -13.60 2.07
CA TRP A 36 11.08 -14.43 3.24
C TRP A 36 12.60 -14.55 3.53
N PRO A 37 13.47 -14.90 2.56
CA PRO A 37 14.90 -15.06 2.83
C PRO A 37 15.54 -13.75 3.31
N LEU A 38 15.02 -12.62 2.83
CA LEU A 38 15.44 -11.31 3.27
C LEU A 38 14.99 -11.01 4.71
N GLY A 39 13.75 -11.37 5.07
CA GLY A 39 13.26 -11.23 6.45
C GLY A 39 14.11 -12.04 7.45
N LEU A 40 14.54 -13.25 7.06
CA LEU A 40 15.43 -14.08 7.87
C LEU A 40 16.81 -13.45 8.08
N SER A 41 17.43 -12.92 7.02
CA SER A 41 18.73 -12.27 7.14
C SER A 41 18.66 -11.01 8.02
N GLN A 42 17.56 -10.27 7.90
CA GLN A 42 17.30 -9.09 8.72
C GLN A 42 17.16 -9.44 10.21
N GLN A 43 16.38 -10.47 10.54
CA GLN A 43 16.20 -10.90 11.94
C GLN A 43 17.48 -11.46 12.54
N ARG A 44 18.27 -12.21 11.77
CA ARG A 44 19.62 -12.64 12.18
C ARG A 44 20.53 -11.44 12.50
N SER A 45 20.51 -10.42 11.64
CA SER A 45 21.28 -9.19 11.86
C SER A 45 20.85 -8.47 13.14
N MET A 46 19.54 -8.35 13.39
CA MET A 46 19.02 -7.77 14.63
C MET A 46 19.44 -8.57 15.87
N ARG A 47 19.46 -9.90 15.79
CA ARG A 47 19.90 -10.73 16.90
C ARG A 47 21.39 -10.55 17.21
N THR A 48 22.25 -10.52 16.20
CA THR A 48 23.68 -10.25 16.40
C THR A 48 23.88 -8.88 17.05
N MET A 49 23.10 -7.86 16.66
CA MET A 49 23.12 -6.56 17.34
C MET A 49 22.81 -6.69 18.82
N GLN A 50 21.81 -7.50 19.20
CA GLN A 50 21.42 -7.72 20.59
C GLN A 50 22.53 -8.38 21.40
N LEU A 51 23.19 -9.41 20.84
CA LEU A 51 24.34 -10.07 21.47
C LEU A 51 25.52 -9.11 21.69
N LEU A 52 25.67 -8.12 20.80
CA LEU A 52 26.74 -7.13 20.86
C LEU A 52 26.38 -5.87 21.66
N GLN A 53 25.11 -5.68 22.05
CA GLN A 53 24.68 -4.56 22.89
C GLN A 53 25.53 -4.34 24.16
N PRO A 54 25.90 -5.36 24.96
CA PRO A 54 26.68 -5.11 26.19
C PRO A 54 28.07 -4.54 25.87
N LYS A 55 28.69 -4.95 24.76
CA LYS A 55 29.98 -4.41 24.32
C LYS A 55 29.85 -2.99 23.77
N MET A 56 28.79 -2.72 23.02
CA MET A 56 28.46 -1.36 22.57
C MET A 56 28.30 -0.42 23.76
N LYS A 57 27.65 -0.87 24.84
CA LYS A 57 27.53 -0.10 26.08
C LYS A 57 28.87 0.18 26.74
N ALA A 58 29.73 -0.83 26.85
CA ALA A 58 31.07 -0.63 27.41
C ALA A 58 31.87 0.44 26.66
N ILE A 59 31.68 0.57 25.34
CA ILE A 59 32.26 1.65 24.54
C ILE A 59 31.60 3.00 24.88
N GLN A 60 30.27 3.07 24.98
CA GLN A 60 29.56 4.30 25.32
C GLN A 60 29.95 4.83 26.72
N GLU A 61 30.07 3.97 27.71
CA GLU A 61 30.48 4.34 29.07
C GLU A 61 31.94 4.84 29.12
N ARG A 62 32.85 4.14 28.45
CA ARG A 62 34.27 4.51 28.40
C ARG A 62 34.53 5.86 27.72
N TYR A 63 33.73 6.21 26.72
CA TYR A 63 33.90 7.44 25.94
C TYR A 63 32.78 8.47 26.16
N LYS A 64 32.00 8.35 27.25
CA LYS A 64 30.87 9.25 27.56
C LYS A 64 31.27 10.74 27.59
N SER A 65 32.49 11.04 28.02
CA SER A 65 33.07 12.38 28.08
C SER A 65 33.54 12.94 26.73
N ASN A 66 33.65 12.10 25.68
CA ASN A 66 34.11 12.51 24.36
C ASN A 66 33.20 11.94 23.24
N PRO A 67 32.16 12.69 22.82
CA PRO A 67 31.19 12.23 21.83
C PRO A 67 31.80 11.88 20.46
N GLN A 68 32.86 12.60 20.05
CA GLN A 68 33.51 12.35 18.76
C GLN A 68 34.27 11.01 18.78
N MET A 69 35.06 10.77 19.84
CA MET A 69 35.76 9.50 20.01
C MET A 69 34.81 8.32 20.20
N MET A 70 33.70 8.55 20.91
CA MET A 70 32.64 7.54 21.08
C MET A 70 32.05 7.13 19.72
N GLN A 71 31.72 8.08 18.85
CA GLN A 71 31.19 7.77 17.52
C GLN A 71 32.21 7.02 16.65
N GLN A 72 33.49 7.40 16.68
CA GLN A 72 34.55 6.72 15.94
C GLN A 72 34.73 5.27 16.40
N LYS A 73 34.84 5.05 17.73
CA LYS A 73 35.00 3.71 18.31
C LYS A 73 33.77 2.83 18.10
N MET A 74 32.57 3.43 18.10
CA MET A 74 31.35 2.71 17.75
C MET A 74 31.37 2.26 16.28
N MET A 75 31.83 3.13 15.37
CA MET A 75 31.94 2.80 13.94
C MET A 75 32.99 1.72 13.67
N GLU A 76 34.15 1.79 14.34
CA GLU A 76 35.19 0.76 14.30
C GLU A 76 34.62 -0.58 14.78
N PHE A 77 33.92 -0.59 15.91
CA PHE A 77 33.28 -1.79 16.47
C PHE A 77 32.27 -2.42 15.49
N TYR A 78 31.45 -1.60 14.81
CA TYR A 78 30.53 -2.11 13.78
C TYR A 78 31.27 -2.74 12.59
N LYS A 79 32.40 -2.16 12.18
CA LYS A 79 33.25 -2.68 11.09
C LYS A 79 33.93 -4.00 11.48
N GLU A 80 34.51 -4.07 12.69
CA GLU A 80 35.19 -5.27 13.20
C GLU A 80 34.25 -6.46 13.31
N HIS A 81 33.02 -6.24 13.75
CA HIS A 81 32.01 -7.29 13.89
C HIS A 81 31.15 -7.49 12.63
N LYS A 82 31.50 -6.83 11.51
CA LYS A 82 30.83 -6.95 10.19
C LYS A 82 29.31 -6.83 10.27
N PHE A 83 28.82 -5.99 11.16
CA PHE A 83 27.39 -5.79 11.42
C PHE A 83 26.95 -4.44 10.84
N ASN A 84 25.84 -4.42 10.09
CA ASN A 84 25.29 -3.20 9.49
C ASN A 84 24.08 -2.68 10.31
N PRO A 85 24.20 -1.53 11.00
CA PRO A 85 23.10 -0.96 11.78
C PRO A 85 21.89 -0.57 10.92
N MET A 86 22.08 -0.31 9.62
CA MET A 86 21.01 0.03 8.68
C MET A 86 20.21 -1.19 8.20
N ALA A 87 20.66 -2.42 8.49
CA ALA A 87 19.86 -3.61 8.19
C ALA A 87 18.51 -3.59 8.90
N GLY A 88 18.40 -2.89 10.04
CA GLY A 88 17.16 -2.72 10.79
C GLY A 88 16.06 -1.95 10.05
N CYS A 89 16.41 -0.94 9.24
CA CYS A 89 15.43 -0.13 8.51
C CYS A 89 15.12 -0.65 7.09
N PHE A 90 15.79 -1.73 6.66
CA PHE A 90 15.66 -2.27 5.31
C PHE A 90 14.22 -2.63 4.88
N PRO A 91 13.35 -3.21 5.74
CA PRO A 91 11.97 -3.49 5.37
C PRO A 91 11.19 -2.24 5.04
N LEU A 92 11.44 -1.13 5.73
CA LEU A 92 10.73 0.11 5.50
C LEU A 92 11.07 0.65 4.10
N LEU A 93 12.33 0.58 3.70
CA LEU A 93 12.78 1.01 2.37
C LEU A 93 12.13 0.22 1.24
N ILE A 94 12.00 -1.11 1.38
CA ILE A 94 11.34 -1.94 0.37
C ILE A 94 9.81 -1.82 0.44
N GLN A 95 9.27 -1.61 1.63
CA GLN A 95 7.83 -1.44 1.84
C GLN A 95 7.31 -0.19 1.12
N MET A 96 8.09 0.89 1.08
CA MET A 96 7.68 2.16 0.46
C MET A 96 7.30 2.03 -1.03
N PRO A 97 8.12 1.45 -1.92
CA PRO A 97 7.73 1.21 -3.31
C PRO A 97 6.47 0.36 -3.46
N ILE A 98 6.32 -0.72 -2.67
CA ILE A 98 5.15 -1.59 -2.74
C ILE A 98 3.89 -0.84 -2.31
N PHE A 99 3.99 -0.05 -1.23
CA PHE A 99 2.91 0.82 -0.76
C PHE A 99 2.51 1.85 -1.82
N ILE A 100 3.47 2.54 -2.44
CA ILE A 100 3.21 3.55 -3.48
C ILE A 100 2.52 2.90 -4.69
N LEU A 101 2.95 1.70 -5.10
CA LEU A 101 2.34 0.96 -6.21
C LEU A 101 0.90 0.55 -5.91
N LEU A 102 0.63 0.00 -4.73
CA LEU A 102 -0.73 -0.38 -4.32
C LEU A 102 -1.63 0.85 -4.14
N TYR A 103 -1.14 1.90 -3.48
CA TYR A 103 -1.85 3.16 -3.30
C TYR A 103 -2.22 3.80 -4.64
N SER A 104 -1.24 3.96 -5.54
CA SER A 104 -1.48 4.54 -6.86
C SER A 104 -2.43 3.70 -7.72
N THR A 105 -2.41 2.37 -7.54
CA THR A 105 -3.31 1.45 -8.24
C THR A 105 -4.74 1.56 -7.74
N LEU A 106 -4.96 1.49 -6.43
CA LEU A 106 -6.30 1.54 -5.83
C LEU A 106 -6.95 2.90 -5.99
N MET A 107 -6.16 3.98 -6.06
CA MET A 107 -6.63 5.34 -6.34
C MET A 107 -6.79 5.64 -7.84
N SER A 108 -6.43 4.70 -8.73
CA SER A 108 -6.53 4.93 -10.17
C SER A 108 -7.97 4.80 -10.65
N PRO A 109 -8.42 5.64 -11.61
CA PRO A 109 -9.75 5.53 -12.21
C PRO A 109 -10.06 4.14 -12.77
N GLN A 110 -9.04 3.47 -13.32
CA GLN A 110 -9.17 2.12 -13.90
C GLN A 110 -9.54 1.07 -12.86
N PHE A 111 -9.01 1.18 -11.64
CA PHE A 111 -9.36 0.25 -10.57
C PHE A 111 -10.78 0.53 -10.05
N ILE A 112 -11.13 1.80 -9.87
CA ILE A 112 -12.45 2.23 -9.40
C ILE A 112 -13.55 1.78 -10.36
N GLN A 113 -13.36 1.94 -11.67
CA GLN A 113 -14.31 1.47 -12.68
C GLN A 113 -14.54 -0.05 -12.63
N MET A 114 -13.50 -0.81 -12.28
CA MET A 114 -13.55 -2.28 -12.28
C MET A 114 -14.03 -2.86 -10.95
N ALA A 115 -13.74 -2.20 -9.82
CA ALA A 115 -13.87 -2.75 -8.48
C ALA A 115 -14.50 -1.77 -7.47
N GLY A 116 -15.05 -0.64 -7.92
CA GLY A 116 -15.63 0.41 -7.07
C GLY A 116 -16.78 -0.10 -6.19
N ASP A 117 -17.54 -1.09 -6.66
CA ASP A 117 -18.64 -1.72 -5.91
C ASP A 117 -18.25 -3.04 -5.23
N SER A 118 -16.95 -3.40 -5.26
CA SER A 118 -16.48 -4.66 -4.68
C SER A 118 -16.46 -4.60 -3.16
N GLN A 119 -17.50 -5.16 -2.52
CA GLN A 119 -17.51 -5.42 -1.09
C GLN A 119 -16.57 -6.58 -0.71
N PHE A 120 -15.87 -6.44 0.41
CA PHE A 120 -15.09 -7.53 1.01
C PHE A 120 -15.26 -7.54 2.54
N LEU A 121 -15.84 -8.62 3.08
CA LEU A 121 -16.20 -8.71 4.50
C LEU A 121 -17.07 -7.50 4.92
N PHE A 122 -16.61 -6.72 5.88
CA PHE A 122 -17.24 -5.49 6.36
C PHE A 122 -16.80 -4.23 5.58
N ILE A 123 -15.84 -4.36 4.67
CA ILE A 123 -15.35 -3.26 3.83
C ILE A 123 -16.29 -3.09 2.65
N LYS A 124 -16.96 -1.95 2.56
CA LYS A 124 -17.95 -1.68 1.50
C LYS A 124 -17.28 -1.36 0.17
N ARG A 125 -16.15 -0.64 0.22
CA ARG A 125 -15.41 -0.15 -0.95
C ARG A 125 -13.91 -0.21 -0.70
N LEU A 126 -13.15 -0.82 -1.61
CA LEU A 126 -11.70 -0.99 -1.46
C LEU A 126 -10.90 0.28 -1.80
N ASP A 127 -11.48 1.18 -2.59
CA ASP A 127 -10.92 2.48 -2.96
C ASP A 127 -11.26 3.59 -1.94
N ALA A 128 -12.29 3.37 -1.09
CA ALA A 128 -12.75 4.37 -0.14
C ALA A 128 -11.71 4.71 0.93
N THR A 129 -11.67 5.99 1.29
CA THR A 129 -10.85 6.53 2.39
C THR A 129 -11.76 6.96 3.54
N LEU A 130 -11.20 7.39 4.68
CA LEU A 130 -11.98 7.74 5.87
C LEU A 130 -13.08 8.79 5.59
N LYS A 131 -12.77 9.72 4.71
CA LYS A 131 -13.69 10.73 4.19
C LYS A 131 -13.56 10.74 2.67
N THR A 132 -14.47 10.06 2.00
CA THR A 132 -14.63 10.19 0.54
C THR A 132 -16.06 10.51 0.23
N SER A 133 -16.26 11.34 -0.80
CA SER A 133 -17.57 11.63 -1.34
C SER A 133 -18.21 10.36 -1.88
N ALA A 134 -19.47 10.16 -1.51
CA ALA A 134 -20.27 9.03 -1.97
C ALA A 134 -20.87 9.36 -3.34
N GLY A 135 -20.03 9.41 -4.36
CA GLY A 135 -20.50 9.21 -5.73
C GLY A 135 -20.73 7.73 -5.97
N VAL A 136 -21.93 7.36 -6.42
CA VAL A 136 -22.22 5.99 -6.89
C VAL A 136 -21.97 6.00 -8.38
N SER A 137 -21.01 5.21 -8.86
CA SER A 137 -20.70 5.19 -10.28
C SER A 137 -21.75 4.42 -11.06
N HIS A 138 -22.07 4.89 -12.26
CA HIS A 138 -23.07 4.36 -13.18
C HIS A 138 -24.52 4.45 -12.64
N ASP A 139 -24.83 5.48 -11.85
CA ASP A 139 -26.20 5.73 -11.35
C ASP A 139 -27.01 6.68 -12.25
N GLY A 140 -26.39 7.21 -13.32
CA GLY A 140 -27.00 8.11 -14.28
C GLY A 140 -27.07 9.57 -13.82
N THR A 141 -26.53 9.87 -12.64
CA THR A 141 -26.33 11.22 -12.12
C THR A 141 -24.87 11.41 -11.75
N LEU A 142 -24.40 12.65 -11.70
CA LEU A 142 -23.01 12.93 -11.36
C LEU A 142 -22.95 13.78 -10.09
N GLY A 143 -22.31 13.30 -9.04
CA GLY A 143 -21.96 14.12 -7.89
C GLY A 143 -20.92 15.17 -8.27
N VAL A 144 -21.30 16.47 -8.24
CA VAL A 144 -20.38 17.60 -8.53
C VAL A 144 -20.24 18.60 -7.38
N SER A 145 -19.07 19.23 -7.34
CA SER A 145 -18.73 20.41 -6.55
C SER A 145 -18.27 21.55 -7.48
N LYS A 146 -18.29 22.79 -6.98
CA LYS A 146 -18.04 24.01 -7.78
C LYS A 146 -16.70 24.04 -8.55
N TYR A 147 -15.71 23.29 -8.11
CA TYR A 147 -14.35 23.29 -8.67
C TYR A 147 -13.89 21.90 -9.10
N ASP A 148 -14.83 21.00 -9.32
CA ASP A 148 -14.51 19.65 -9.75
C ASP A 148 -14.03 19.64 -11.20
N THR A 149 -13.13 18.71 -11.47
CA THR A 149 -12.49 18.53 -12.78
C THR A 149 -12.73 17.11 -13.26
N PHE A 150 -12.76 16.92 -14.57
CA PHE A 150 -13.17 15.67 -15.17
C PHE A 150 -12.10 15.11 -16.10
N MET A 151 -12.07 13.79 -16.21
CA MET A 151 -11.28 13.08 -17.19
C MET A 151 -12.11 12.01 -17.87
N THR A 152 -11.68 11.60 -19.06
CA THR A 152 -12.32 10.48 -19.78
C THR A 152 -11.60 9.17 -19.52
N GLY A 153 -12.26 8.05 -19.82
CA GLY A 153 -11.63 6.75 -19.95
C GLY A 153 -10.53 6.74 -21.03
N LYS A 154 -9.72 5.67 -21.07
CA LYS A 154 -8.66 5.51 -22.10
C LYS A 154 -9.23 5.21 -23.49
N THR A 155 -10.47 4.75 -23.55
CA THR A 155 -11.13 4.27 -24.77
C THR A 155 -12.59 4.71 -24.83
N ALA A 156 -13.08 4.88 -26.05
CA ALA A 156 -14.47 5.16 -26.38
C ALA A 156 -15.08 4.02 -27.19
N LYS A 157 -16.40 3.90 -27.12
CA LYS A 157 -17.19 3.12 -28.07
C LYS A 157 -17.89 4.07 -29.03
N VAL A 158 -17.53 4.02 -30.31
CA VAL A 158 -17.93 5.03 -31.30
C VAL A 158 -18.88 4.40 -32.31
N TYR A 159 -19.96 5.11 -32.63
CA TYR A 159 -20.96 4.69 -33.61
C TYR A 159 -20.80 5.55 -34.87
N LEU A 160 -20.62 4.89 -36.00
CA LEU A 160 -20.46 5.52 -37.31
C LEU A 160 -21.75 5.41 -38.13
N THR A 161 -22.02 6.41 -38.96
CA THR A 161 -23.12 6.42 -39.92
C THR A 161 -22.94 5.30 -40.93
N GLY A 162 -23.92 4.40 -41.00
CA GLY A 162 -23.95 3.31 -41.99
C GLY A 162 -23.25 2.01 -41.56
N GLU A 163 -22.67 1.94 -40.36
CA GLU A 163 -22.15 0.69 -39.79
C GLU A 163 -23.13 0.12 -38.75
N GLU A 164 -23.51 -1.16 -38.89
CA GLU A 164 -24.40 -1.82 -37.90
C GLU A 164 -23.72 -2.09 -36.55
N GLN A 165 -22.38 -2.22 -36.54
CA GLN A 165 -21.62 -2.49 -35.33
C GLN A 165 -20.76 -1.28 -34.93
N PRO A 166 -20.75 -0.91 -33.64
CA PRO A 166 -19.91 0.19 -33.16
C PRO A 166 -18.44 -0.21 -33.11
N LEU A 167 -17.57 0.76 -33.36
CA LEU A 167 -16.13 0.62 -33.13
C LEU A 167 -15.86 0.56 -31.63
N LEU A 168 -15.40 -0.61 -31.18
CA LEU A 168 -15.00 -0.85 -29.79
C LEU A 168 -13.54 -0.41 -29.56
N ASN A 169 -13.25 0.06 -28.34
CA ASN A 169 -11.89 0.38 -27.88
C ASN A 169 -11.16 1.46 -28.70
N VAL A 170 -11.89 2.45 -29.23
CA VAL A 170 -11.27 3.60 -29.90
C VAL A 170 -10.45 4.39 -28.90
N LYS A 171 -9.15 4.54 -29.12
CA LYS A 171 -8.26 5.19 -28.14
C LYS A 171 -8.53 6.70 -28.05
N ILE A 172 -8.58 7.20 -26.82
CA ILE A 172 -8.62 8.64 -26.55
C ILE A 172 -7.18 9.16 -26.38
N VAL A 173 -6.79 10.18 -27.15
CA VAL A 173 -5.40 10.65 -27.24
C VAL A 173 -4.91 11.26 -25.92
N LYS A 174 -5.72 12.15 -25.32
CA LYS A 174 -5.40 12.84 -24.04
C LYS A 174 -6.57 12.74 -23.06
N PRO A 175 -6.75 11.61 -22.37
CA PRO A 175 -7.94 11.40 -21.54
C PRO A 175 -8.17 12.47 -20.46
N ASN A 176 -7.09 12.99 -19.86
CA ASN A 176 -7.11 14.02 -18.82
C ASN A 176 -7.49 15.44 -19.31
N LYS A 177 -7.63 15.63 -20.63
CA LYS A 177 -7.97 16.93 -21.24
C LYS A 177 -9.03 16.80 -22.34
N ALA A 178 -9.53 15.59 -22.58
CA ALA A 178 -10.42 15.33 -23.71
C ALA A 178 -11.84 15.85 -23.47
N VAL A 179 -12.25 15.95 -22.21
CA VAL A 179 -13.57 16.43 -21.80
C VAL A 179 -13.48 17.83 -21.23
N GLU A 180 -14.36 18.70 -21.71
CA GLU A 180 -14.52 20.09 -21.29
C GLU A 180 -15.92 20.29 -20.71
N VAL A 181 -16.00 21.00 -19.58
CA VAL A 181 -17.29 21.40 -18.99
C VAL A 181 -17.71 22.74 -19.57
N GLN A 182 -18.99 22.87 -19.94
CA GLN A 182 -19.58 24.12 -20.41
C GLN A 182 -20.46 24.72 -19.31
N GLY A 183 -20.24 25.99 -18.99
CA GLY A 183 -20.96 26.71 -17.93
C GLY A 183 -20.37 26.52 -16.53
N GLU A 184 -21.11 26.97 -15.51
CA GLU A 184 -20.71 26.84 -14.11
C GLU A 184 -21.23 25.54 -13.49
N LEU A 185 -20.35 24.82 -12.79
CA LEU A 185 -20.70 23.63 -12.01
C LEU A 185 -21.56 24.04 -10.80
N THR A 186 -22.86 23.87 -10.93
CA THR A 186 -23.84 24.10 -9.87
C THR A 186 -24.47 22.78 -9.44
N PRO A 187 -24.21 22.31 -8.20
CA PRO A 187 -24.77 21.04 -7.74
C PRO A 187 -26.30 21.04 -7.80
N GLY A 188 -26.87 19.98 -8.38
CA GLY A 188 -28.32 19.85 -8.56
C GLY A 188 -28.85 20.42 -9.89
N GLN A 189 -28.00 21.06 -10.70
CA GLN A 189 -28.33 21.48 -12.07
C GLN A 189 -27.64 20.57 -13.09
N PRO A 190 -28.26 20.26 -14.25
CA PRO A 190 -27.60 19.51 -15.31
C PRO A 190 -26.36 20.24 -15.81
N VAL A 191 -25.31 19.47 -16.13
CA VAL A 191 -24.05 20.01 -16.63
C VAL A 191 -23.80 19.48 -18.04
N ASP A 192 -23.36 20.40 -18.90
CA ASP A 192 -23.02 20.11 -20.29
C ASP A 192 -21.54 19.81 -20.44
N PHE A 193 -21.25 18.72 -21.14
CA PHE A 193 -19.92 18.25 -21.44
C PHE A 193 -19.67 18.28 -22.95
N LYS A 194 -18.45 18.64 -23.32
CA LYS A 194 -17.99 18.73 -24.70
C LYS A 194 -16.70 17.92 -24.90
N ILE A 195 -16.61 17.23 -26.03
CA ILE A 195 -15.41 16.52 -26.49
C ILE A 195 -15.14 16.88 -27.95
N SER A 196 -13.91 17.27 -28.27
CA SER A 196 -13.47 17.49 -29.65
C SER A 196 -13.14 16.16 -30.34
N LEU A 197 -13.50 16.03 -31.62
CA LEU A 197 -13.27 14.81 -32.42
C LEU A 197 -11.79 14.44 -32.54
N ASP A 198 -10.88 15.42 -32.50
CA ASP A 198 -9.43 15.24 -32.52
C ASP A 198 -8.89 14.42 -31.34
N ASN A 199 -9.67 14.30 -30.26
CA ASN A 199 -9.30 13.45 -29.13
C ASN A 199 -9.54 11.95 -29.40
N LEU A 200 -10.24 11.59 -30.47
CA LEU A 200 -10.49 10.20 -30.87
C LEU A 200 -9.46 9.78 -31.93
N ASN A 201 -8.70 8.73 -31.64
CA ASN A 201 -7.67 8.23 -32.55
C ASN A 201 -8.29 7.39 -33.69
N LEU A 202 -8.90 8.06 -34.67
CA LEU A 202 -9.53 7.50 -35.86
C LEU A 202 -9.01 8.19 -37.13
N LYS A 203 -9.25 7.57 -38.29
CA LYS A 203 -8.94 8.21 -39.58
C LYS A 203 -9.89 9.38 -39.83
N PHE A 204 -9.43 10.43 -40.51
CA PHE A 204 -10.27 11.59 -40.86
C PHE A 204 -11.59 11.19 -41.54
N SER A 205 -11.56 10.22 -42.47
CA SER A 205 -12.76 9.70 -43.14
C SER A 205 -13.78 9.08 -42.19
N GLN A 206 -13.32 8.51 -41.07
CA GLN A 206 -14.18 7.93 -40.04
C GLN A 206 -14.65 9.00 -39.04
N LEU A 207 -13.81 10.01 -38.76
CA LEU A 207 -14.18 11.12 -37.90
C LEU A 207 -15.43 11.83 -38.42
N ASP A 208 -15.56 12.02 -39.73
CA ASP A 208 -16.72 12.66 -40.35
C ASP A 208 -18.02 11.85 -40.25
N GLN A 209 -17.90 10.53 -40.07
CA GLN A 209 -19.04 9.61 -39.99
C GLN A 209 -19.51 9.38 -38.55
N ILE A 210 -18.90 10.00 -37.54
CA ILE A 210 -19.30 9.79 -36.14
C ILE A 210 -20.68 10.38 -35.89
N GLU A 211 -21.61 9.57 -35.38
CA GLU A 211 -22.93 10.02 -34.92
C GLU A 211 -22.97 10.24 -33.42
N LYS A 212 -22.42 9.26 -32.68
CA LYS A 212 -22.39 9.27 -31.22
C LYS A 212 -21.19 8.48 -30.69
N ALA A 213 -20.78 8.79 -29.47
CA ALA A 213 -19.75 8.07 -28.75
C ALA A 213 -20.16 7.83 -27.30
N GLU A 214 -20.04 6.60 -26.83
CA GLU A 214 -20.14 6.25 -25.41
C GLU A 214 -18.75 6.34 -24.79
N ILE A 215 -18.63 7.19 -23.77
CA ILE A 215 -17.36 7.48 -23.09
C ILE A 215 -17.63 7.54 -21.59
N ASP A 216 -16.80 6.84 -20.83
CA ASP A 216 -16.82 6.95 -19.37
C ASP A 216 -16.13 8.25 -18.96
N VAL A 217 -16.83 9.09 -18.18
CA VAL A 217 -16.34 10.34 -17.63
C VAL A 217 -16.19 10.18 -16.13
N THR A 218 -14.99 10.43 -15.62
CA THR A 218 -14.64 10.32 -14.21
C THR A 218 -14.37 11.70 -13.62
N ASP A 219 -15.04 12.02 -12.52
CA ASP A 219 -14.70 13.16 -11.67
C ASP A 219 -13.39 12.88 -10.91
N ILE A 220 -12.44 13.81 -10.99
CA ILE A 220 -11.11 13.64 -10.42
C ILE A 220 -11.14 13.77 -8.90
N GLN A 221 -12.04 14.57 -8.34
CA GLN A 221 -12.17 14.82 -6.92
C GLN A 221 -13.05 13.76 -6.26
N THR A 222 -14.25 13.52 -6.80
CA THR A 222 -15.21 12.58 -6.22
C THR A 222 -14.96 11.13 -6.59
N LYS A 223 -14.15 10.90 -7.63
CA LYS A 223 -13.84 9.57 -8.16
C LYS A 223 -15.05 8.82 -8.73
N GLU A 224 -16.16 9.52 -8.89
CA GLU A 224 -17.37 8.99 -9.51
C GLU A 224 -17.16 8.86 -11.02
N THR A 225 -17.59 7.75 -11.60
CA THR A 225 -17.54 7.54 -13.05
C THR A 225 -18.93 7.31 -13.61
N GLU A 226 -19.29 8.09 -14.62
CA GLU A 226 -20.54 7.95 -15.34
C GLU A 226 -20.30 7.64 -16.81
N LYS A 227 -21.09 6.70 -17.34
CA LYS A 227 -21.07 6.39 -18.76
C LYS A 227 -21.95 7.38 -19.50
N MET A 228 -21.32 8.27 -20.25
CA MET A 228 -22.02 9.33 -20.97
C MET A 228 -22.11 9.01 -22.45
N THR A 229 -23.29 9.24 -23.02
CA THR A 229 -23.49 9.18 -24.47
C THR A 229 -23.35 10.58 -25.02
N PHE A 230 -22.30 10.80 -25.81
CA PHE A 230 -22.07 12.03 -26.52
C PHE A 230 -22.65 11.95 -27.93
N VAL A 231 -23.45 12.94 -28.31
CA VAL A 231 -24.05 13.03 -29.64
C VAL A 231 -23.31 14.11 -30.42
N ARG A 232 -23.07 13.86 -31.71
CA ARG A 232 -22.41 14.83 -32.57
C ARG A 232 -23.34 16.00 -32.87
N LYS A 233 -22.81 17.21 -32.71
CA LYS A 233 -23.42 18.47 -33.13
C LYS A 233 -22.32 19.42 -33.60
N ASP A 234 -22.42 19.94 -34.82
CA ASP A 234 -21.51 20.97 -35.35
C ASP A 234 -20.00 20.63 -35.25
N GLY A 235 -19.64 19.36 -35.49
CA GLY A 235 -18.24 18.90 -35.45
C GLY A 235 -17.67 18.67 -34.04
N ILE A 236 -18.50 18.78 -33.00
CA ILE A 236 -18.14 18.45 -31.62
C ILE A 236 -19.10 17.39 -31.06
N LEU A 237 -18.65 16.70 -30.02
CA LEU A 237 -19.44 15.71 -29.29
C LEU A 237 -19.94 16.35 -28.00
N ILE A 238 -21.26 16.36 -27.78
CA ILE A 238 -21.89 16.99 -26.61
C ILE A 238 -22.73 15.98 -25.82
N SER A 239 -22.77 16.13 -24.51
CA SER A 239 -23.59 15.32 -23.61
C SER A 239 -24.01 16.14 -22.40
N THR A 240 -25.20 15.86 -21.86
CA THR A 240 -25.73 16.53 -20.67
C THR A 240 -26.09 15.48 -19.64
N ILE A 241 -25.65 15.65 -18.39
CA ILE A 241 -25.99 14.74 -17.29
C ILE A 241 -26.55 15.51 -16.09
N PRO A 242 -27.60 15.01 -15.43
CA PRO A 242 -28.07 15.58 -14.17
C PRO A 242 -26.99 15.46 -13.10
N THR A 243 -26.85 16.48 -12.25
CA THR A 243 -25.89 16.46 -11.14
C THR A 243 -26.57 16.42 -9.78
N LYS A 244 -25.82 15.96 -8.77
CA LYS A 244 -26.23 15.96 -7.36
C LYS A 244 -25.16 16.61 -6.49
N GLU A 245 -25.57 17.11 -5.34
CA GLU A 245 -24.65 17.61 -4.33
C GLU A 245 -23.83 16.49 -3.70
N VAL A 246 -22.52 16.68 -3.73
CA VAL A 246 -21.55 15.75 -3.18
C VAL A 246 -21.50 15.89 -1.67
N LYS A 247 -22.13 14.96 -0.95
CA LYS A 247 -21.96 14.87 0.50
C LYS A 247 -20.73 14.02 0.81
N THR A 248 -19.76 14.59 1.53
CA THR A 248 -18.65 13.81 2.07
C THR A 248 -19.20 12.80 3.08
N ALA A 249 -19.08 11.51 2.77
CA ALA A 249 -19.52 10.45 3.68
C ALA A 249 -18.35 10.04 4.60
N PHE A 250 -18.67 9.77 5.86
CA PHE A 250 -17.72 9.19 6.81
C PHE A 250 -17.81 7.67 6.74
N HIS A 251 -16.69 7.01 6.42
CA HIS A 251 -16.63 5.56 6.21
C HIS A 251 -16.17 4.86 7.49
N TYR A 252 -17.14 4.38 8.28
CA TYR A 252 -16.89 3.72 9.57
C TYR A 252 -16.11 2.40 9.44
N ASP A 253 -16.28 1.69 8.32
CA ASP A 253 -15.50 0.50 7.96
C ASP A 253 -14.01 0.84 7.77
N VAL A 254 -13.71 1.99 7.15
CA VAL A 254 -12.32 2.48 7.04
C VAL A 254 -11.75 2.90 8.39
N LEU A 255 -12.53 3.56 9.24
CA LEU A 255 -12.10 3.87 10.61
C LEU A 255 -11.76 2.59 11.39
N PHE A 256 -12.60 1.57 11.29
CA PHE A 256 -12.35 0.27 11.91
C PHE A 256 -11.07 -0.37 11.37
N LEU A 257 -10.79 -0.30 10.06
CA LEU A 257 -9.53 -0.78 9.49
C LEU A 257 -8.31 -0.03 10.04
N ILE A 258 -8.39 1.29 10.24
CA ILE A 258 -7.30 2.08 10.82
C ILE A 258 -7.03 1.61 12.26
N LEU A 259 -8.07 1.39 13.06
CA LEU A 259 -7.94 0.86 14.43
C LEU A 259 -7.37 -0.57 14.43
N LEU A 260 -7.85 -1.43 13.53
CA LEU A 260 -7.36 -2.80 13.38
C LEU A 260 -5.89 -2.81 12.93
N PHE A 261 -5.49 -1.91 12.03
CA PHE A 261 -4.11 -1.71 11.65
C PHE A 261 -3.24 -1.30 12.85
N ALA A 262 -3.71 -0.36 13.68
CA ALA A 262 -2.99 0.06 14.89
C ALA A 262 -2.77 -1.12 15.84
N VAL A 263 -3.81 -1.92 16.09
CA VAL A 263 -3.73 -3.13 16.91
C VAL A 263 -2.72 -4.12 16.33
N THR A 264 -2.85 -4.46 15.04
CA THR A 264 -1.95 -5.44 14.39
C THR A 264 -0.50 -4.96 14.34
N MET A 265 -0.26 -3.66 14.19
CA MET A 265 1.07 -3.07 14.26
C MET A 265 1.68 -3.23 15.67
N VAL A 266 0.91 -2.96 16.73
CA VAL A 266 1.36 -3.17 18.11
C VAL A 266 1.70 -4.63 18.36
N PHE A 267 0.87 -5.56 17.88
CA PHE A 267 1.16 -7.00 17.97
C PHE A 267 2.42 -7.39 17.19
N SER A 268 2.59 -6.90 15.96
CA SER A 268 3.79 -7.14 15.13
C SER A 268 5.07 -6.63 15.81
N GLN A 269 5.03 -5.42 16.37
CA GLN A 269 6.16 -4.86 17.12
C GLN A 269 6.46 -5.65 18.40
N ARG A 270 5.44 -6.08 19.14
CA ARG A 270 5.61 -6.92 20.33
C ARG A 270 6.21 -8.28 19.98
N ALA A 271 5.80 -8.90 18.88
CA ALA A 271 6.36 -10.17 18.41
C ALA A 271 7.85 -10.05 18.09
N MET A 272 8.27 -8.95 17.46
CA MET A 272 9.69 -8.64 17.21
C MET A 272 10.46 -8.39 18.51
N MET A 273 9.86 -7.71 19.49
CA MET A 273 10.49 -7.47 20.80
C MET A 273 10.57 -8.71 21.69
N ALA A 274 9.71 -9.71 21.52
CA ALA A 274 9.80 -10.96 22.28
C ALA A 274 11.12 -11.70 22.04
N MET A 275 11.73 -11.48 20.86
CA MET A 275 13.07 -11.94 20.51
C MET A 275 14.19 -11.23 21.29
N ASN A 276 13.90 -10.06 21.88
CA ASN A 276 14.83 -9.18 22.57
C ASN A 276 14.94 -9.49 24.08
N LYS A 277 14.50 -10.68 24.51
CA LYS A 277 14.62 -11.12 25.91
C LYS A 277 16.08 -11.47 26.21
N ASN A 278 16.63 -10.85 27.26
CA ASN A 278 17.83 -11.23 28.02
C ASN A 278 19.11 -10.38 27.90
N THR A 279 19.02 -9.09 27.56
CA THR A 279 20.17 -8.17 27.76
C THR A 279 19.76 -7.00 28.66
N PRO A 280 20.47 -6.71 29.77
CA PRO A 280 20.21 -5.51 30.56
C PRO A 280 20.34 -4.30 29.64
N GLN A 281 19.29 -3.50 29.46
CA GLN A 281 19.33 -2.25 28.68
C GLN A 281 19.50 -1.06 29.60
N ASP A 282 20.22 -0.03 29.12
CA ASP A 282 20.39 1.24 29.84
C ASP A 282 19.02 1.95 29.88
N PRO A 283 18.58 2.55 31.01
CA PRO A 283 17.33 3.29 31.09
C PRO A 283 17.11 4.27 29.92
N ALA A 284 18.16 4.95 29.44
CA ALA A 284 18.07 5.90 28.32
C ALA A 284 17.79 5.21 26.97
N GLN A 285 18.45 4.09 26.69
CA GLN A 285 18.28 3.33 25.44
C GLN A 285 16.98 2.51 25.45
N GLN A 286 16.58 2.02 26.62
CA GLN A 286 15.30 1.35 26.82
C GLN A 286 14.14 2.34 26.67
N GLN A 287 14.30 3.57 27.17
CA GLN A 287 13.31 4.64 26.98
C GLN A 287 13.20 5.04 25.51
N MET A 288 14.30 5.13 24.76
CA MET A 288 14.27 5.37 23.31
C MET A 288 13.57 4.24 22.54
N GLN A 289 13.83 2.98 22.90
CA GLN A 289 13.20 1.84 22.23
C GLN A 289 11.72 1.71 22.59
N LYS A 290 11.36 1.92 23.86
CA LYS A 290 9.97 1.97 24.35
C LYS A 290 9.21 3.16 23.75
N SER A 291 9.82 4.33 23.65
CA SER A 291 9.20 5.50 23.04
C SER A 291 8.98 5.28 21.56
N MET A 292 9.96 4.75 20.81
CA MET A 292 9.78 4.42 19.40
C MET A 292 8.64 3.42 19.18
N ASN A 293 8.59 2.35 19.97
CA ASN A 293 7.57 1.29 19.81
C ASN A 293 6.17 1.71 20.30
N THR A 294 6.07 2.64 21.24
CA THR A 294 4.77 3.15 21.70
C THR A 294 4.27 4.30 20.82
N PHE A 295 5.18 5.19 20.41
CA PHE A 295 4.83 6.41 19.69
C PHE A 295 4.63 6.17 18.19
N MET A 296 5.40 5.28 17.55
CA MET A 296 5.29 5.05 16.11
C MET A 296 3.89 4.57 15.67
N PRO A 297 3.24 3.60 16.34
CA PRO A 297 1.88 3.20 15.98
C PRO A 297 0.87 4.33 16.18
N ILE A 298 0.98 5.09 17.27
CA ILE A 298 0.08 6.21 17.56
C ILE A 298 0.23 7.28 16.48
N MET A 299 1.46 7.65 16.16
CA MET A 299 1.80 8.61 15.12
C MET A 299 1.28 8.15 13.75
N LEU A 300 1.53 6.90 13.35
CA LEU A 300 1.06 6.38 12.06
C LEU A 300 -0.46 6.27 11.99
N THR A 301 -1.11 5.88 13.09
CA THR A 301 -2.59 5.85 13.18
C THR A 301 -3.16 7.25 13.02
N PHE A 302 -2.58 8.24 13.71
CA PHE A 302 -2.97 9.63 13.57
C PHE A 302 -2.72 10.17 12.15
N THR A 303 -1.57 9.84 11.56
CA THR A 303 -1.25 10.18 10.17
C THR A 303 -2.25 9.58 9.20
N PHE A 304 -2.75 8.36 9.40
CA PHE A 304 -3.74 7.73 8.51
C PHE A 304 -5.16 8.29 8.70
N VAL A 305 -5.43 8.96 9.82
CA VAL A 305 -6.67 9.73 10.00
C VAL A 305 -6.61 11.05 9.22
N ILE A 306 -5.41 11.64 9.08
CA ILE A 306 -5.20 12.90 8.35
C ILE A 306 -4.98 12.67 6.85
N ILE A 307 -4.08 11.76 6.51
CA ILE A 307 -3.74 11.39 5.14
C ILE A 307 -4.70 10.29 4.70
N PRO A 308 -5.55 10.53 3.68
CA PRO A 308 -6.56 9.58 3.28
C PRO A 308 -5.91 8.35 2.64
N ILE A 309 -5.94 7.22 3.36
CA ILE A 309 -5.46 5.92 2.86
C ILE A 309 -6.67 5.08 2.42
N PRO A 310 -6.64 4.48 1.21
CA PRO A 310 -7.69 3.59 0.75
C PRO A 310 -7.82 2.33 1.60
N ALA A 311 -9.05 1.84 1.77
CA ALA A 311 -9.36 0.63 2.53
C ALA A 311 -8.56 -0.60 2.07
N GLY A 312 -8.37 -0.76 0.75
CA GLY A 312 -7.58 -1.85 0.18
C GLY A 312 -6.09 -1.77 0.53
N VAL A 313 -5.54 -0.57 0.68
CA VAL A 313 -4.16 -0.39 1.16
C VAL A 313 -4.07 -0.77 2.63
N LEU A 314 -5.05 -0.38 3.46
CA LEU A 314 -5.10 -0.79 4.87
C LEU A 314 -5.23 -2.31 5.00
N LEU A 315 -6.06 -2.94 4.17
CA LEU A 315 -6.20 -4.40 4.11
C LEU A 315 -4.86 -5.08 3.77
N TYR A 316 -4.12 -4.55 2.79
CA TYR A 316 -2.76 -4.99 2.48
C TYR A 316 -1.87 -4.89 3.71
N LEU A 317 -1.80 -3.72 4.37
CA LEU A 317 -0.95 -3.48 5.52
C LEU A 317 -1.27 -4.40 6.70
N ILE A 318 -2.55 -4.61 7.00
CA ILE A 318 -3.03 -5.53 8.04
C ILE A 318 -2.60 -6.96 7.73
N SER A 319 -2.86 -7.43 6.50
CA SER A 319 -2.47 -8.78 6.06
C SER A 319 -0.95 -8.96 6.13
N SER A 320 -0.21 -7.90 5.79
CA SER A 320 1.25 -7.84 5.86
C SER A 320 1.75 -7.98 7.30
N ASN A 321 1.12 -7.28 8.25
CA ASN A 321 1.44 -7.36 9.67
C ASN A 321 1.15 -8.76 10.23
N VAL A 322 0.02 -9.37 9.85
CA VAL A 322 -0.31 -10.75 10.26
C VAL A 322 0.73 -11.73 9.74
N PHE A 323 1.11 -11.62 8.46
CA PHE A 323 2.19 -12.44 7.91
C PHE A 323 3.50 -12.21 8.66
N GLN A 324 3.84 -10.95 8.95
CA GLN A 324 5.06 -10.60 9.68
C GLN A 324 5.09 -11.24 11.08
N VAL A 325 3.97 -11.23 11.81
CA VAL A 325 3.86 -11.90 13.12
C VAL A 325 4.14 -13.40 12.97
N VAL A 326 3.48 -14.07 12.02
CA VAL A 326 3.68 -15.50 11.75
C VAL A 326 5.14 -15.78 11.37
N GLN A 327 5.71 -14.97 10.49
CA GLN A 327 7.09 -15.05 10.08
C GLN A 327 8.05 -14.91 11.26
N THR A 328 7.87 -13.89 12.11
CA THR A 328 8.69 -13.67 13.30
C THR A 328 8.58 -14.82 14.29
N VAL A 329 7.39 -15.38 14.52
CA VAL A 329 7.23 -16.54 15.40
C VAL A 329 7.97 -17.77 14.84
N ILE A 330 7.90 -18.01 13.54
CA ILE A 330 8.61 -19.13 12.90
C ILE A 330 10.13 -18.93 12.98
N ILE A 331 10.62 -17.74 12.63
CA ILE A 331 12.06 -17.44 12.63
C ILE A 331 12.63 -17.48 14.06
N ASN A 332 11.91 -16.97 15.05
CA ASN A 332 12.33 -17.06 16.46
C ASN A 332 12.56 -18.51 16.88
N LYS A 333 11.60 -19.40 16.57
CA LYS A 333 11.74 -20.84 16.86
C LYS A 333 12.92 -21.48 16.13
N GLN A 334 13.15 -21.11 14.87
CA GLN A 334 14.29 -21.63 14.11
C GLN A 334 15.63 -21.20 14.72
N LEU A 335 15.71 -19.95 15.15
CA LEU A 335 16.91 -19.38 15.73
C LEU A 335 17.21 -19.95 17.12
N GLU A 336 16.20 -20.10 17.98
CA GLU A 336 16.34 -20.78 19.27
C GLU A 336 16.82 -22.24 19.11
N ALA A 337 16.27 -22.96 18.12
CA ALA A 337 16.73 -24.32 17.81
C ALA A 337 18.17 -24.35 17.26
N GLU A 338 18.61 -23.31 16.54
CA GLU A 338 20.00 -23.18 16.09
C GLU A 338 20.95 -22.95 17.27
N ASP A 339 20.58 -22.17 18.29
CA ASP A 339 21.48 -21.98 19.45
C ASP A 339 21.50 -23.17 20.38
N ALA A 340 20.35 -23.79 20.65
CA ALA A 340 20.30 -25.01 21.46
C ALA A 340 21.20 -26.11 20.87
N LYS A 341 21.26 -26.20 19.53
CA LYS A 341 22.20 -27.09 18.83
C LYS A 341 23.66 -26.65 18.93
N LYS A 342 23.96 -25.36 19.06
CA LYS A 342 25.32 -24.85 19.25
C LYS A 342 25.79 -25.07 20.69
N GLU A 343 24.95 -24.79 21.67
CA GLU A 343 25.22 -25.04 23.10
C GLU A 343 25.47 -26.53 23.35
N ALA A 344 24.59 -27.41 22.89
CA ALA A 344 24.78 -28.85 23.02
C ALA A 344 26.09 -29.36 22.38
N LYS A 345 26.50 -28.80 21.24
CA LYS A 345 27.78 -29.13 20.61
C LYS A 345 29.00 -28.65 21.39
N VAL A 346 28.89 -27.50 22.07
CA VAL A 346 29.98 -26.98 22.91
C VAL A 346 30.11 -27.86 24.16
N ASP A 347 28.98 -28.18 24.80
CA ASP A 347 28.96 -29.06 25.98
C ASP A 347 29.52 -30.46 25.67
N ASP A 348 29.14 -31.07 24.54
CA ASP A 348 29.67 -32.38 24.12
C ASP A 348 31.20 -32.35 23.89
N VAL A 349 31.73 -31.25 23.33
CA VAL A 349 33.17 -31.06 23.09
C VAL A 349 33.91 -30.80 24.40
N ASP A 350 33.35 -29.98 25.29
CA ASP A 350 33.93 -29.69 26.60
C ASP A 350 33.92 -30.92 27.52
N LEU A 351 32.85 -31.72 27.48
CA LEU A 351 32.75 -33.02 28.18
C LEU A 351 33.74 -34.05 27.62
N ALA A 352 33.96 -34.08 26.31
CA ALA A 352 34.94 -34.96 25.68
C ALA A 352 36.39 -34.58 26.02
N ASN A 353 36.65 -33.29 26.24
CA ASN A 353 37.97 -32.76 26.60
C ASN A 353 38.22 -32.68 28.11
N ALA A 354 37.19 -32.89 28.95
CA ALA A 354 37.33 -32.90 30.40
C ALA A 354 38.09 -34.15 30.87
N LYS A 355 39.20 -33.94 31.60
CA LYS A 355 39.90 -35.04 32.28
C LYS A 355 38.99 -35.65 33.34
N LYS A 356 38.76 -36.97 33.26
CA LYS A 356 38.12 -37.73 34.34
C LYS A 356 38.97 -37.61 35.60
N ILE A 357 38.37 -37.10 36.67
CA ILE A 357 38.97 -37.12 38.00
C ILE A 357 38.46 -38.39 38.66
N ASP A 358 39.33 -39.39 38.78
CA ASP A 358 39.00 -40.59 39.57
C ASP A 358 38.87 -40.17 41.03
N ALA A 359 37.78 -40.59 41.67
CA ALA A 359 37.54 -40.32 43.08
C ALA A 359 38.68 -40.93 43.89
N LYS A 360 39.31 -40.12 44.75
CA LYS A 360 40.28 -40.62 45.73
C LYS A 360 39.52 -41.48 46.74
N ASP A 361 39.81 -42.78 46.73
CA ASP A 361 39.40 -43.76 47.74
C ASP A 361 39.86 -43.37 49.16
#